data_AF-A0A3R5X507-F1
#
_entry.id   AF-A0A3R5X507-F1
#
_cell.length_a   1.000
_cell.length_b   1.000
_cell.length_c   1.000
_cell.angle_alpha   90.00
_cell.angle_beta   90.00
_cell.angle_gamma   90.00
#
_symmetry.space_group_name_H-M   'P 1'
#
loop_
_entity.id
_entity.type
_entity.pdbx_description
1 polymer ?
#
loop_
_entity_poly.entity_id
_entity_poly.type
_entity_poly.pdbx_seq_one_letter_code
_entity_poly.pdbx_strand_id
1 'polypeptide(L)'
;MSDYILTYTKTKFYPLEPLMKDIKIEDIAHALSLMTRANGHFKHFYSVAQHSVNCYKEAKIRRYSKRVQLGCLLHDASESYISDLTRPVKKNLSQYFVIEEKLQKVIYEKFGLINLTEDEIDKIREIDDAMLYYEFIELMDEKIFDEEPFIAMKHNFSQRDFKNVESEFIYAFENLNKSDTKNSFVGVDGCKYGYVAVNITDNDFDINVFKNIEEICGKYSDSNTILIDMPIGLPENTYDIRPETEGRKILSSRSSCIFTVPCRQAVYEDDYCKANEINRDVLGKGLSKQSFSICSKIKEIDEFLNNAPEYKNRLLESHPEICFAMLNFDGTMAMPIFENKKTEEGIDRRFEVLSRYYEKTDEIREVLYSHDKLKGIKDDIIDALCLAITGMLGYKNGFKTIPGNPMKDSRGLFMQMVYAD
;
A
#
# COMPACT_ATOMS: atom_id res chain seq x y z
N MET A 1 21.46 44.05 -0.17
CA MET A 1 21.63 42.58 -0.19
C MET A 1 20.41 42.00 -0.86
N SER A 2 20.50 40.82 -1.46
CA SER A 2 19.31 40.14 -1.98
C SER A 2 18.47 39.60 -0.82
N ASP A 3 17.15 39.72 -0.89
CA ASP A 3 16.21 39.32 0.19
C ASP A 3 15.96 37.80 0.27
N TYR A 4 16.84 36.99 -0.33
CA TYR A 4 16.75 35.53 -0.35
C TYR A 4 17.98 34.89 0.30
N ILE A 5 17.77 33.70 0.87
CA ILE A 5 18.83 32.75 1.25
C ILE A 5 18.91 31.63 0.20
N LEU A 6 20.09 31.02 0.06
CA LEU A 6 20.28 29.86 -0.80
C LEU A 6 20.22 28.59 0.06
N THR A 7 19.25 27.71 -0.20
CA THR A 7 19.07 26.47 0.57
C THR A 7 20.02 25.36 0.12
N TYR A 8 20.04 24.24 0.86
CA TYR A 8 20.85 23.07 0.56
C TYR A 8 20.59 22.49 -0.84
N THR A 9 19.31 22.40 -1.22
CA THR A 9 18.87 21.98 -2.56
C THR A 9 19.00 23.08 -3.63
N LYS A 10 19.70 24.18 -3.31
CA LYS A 10 19.96 25.33 -4.19
C LYS A 10 18.71 26.12 -4.57
N THR A 11 17.70 26.13 -3.70
CA THR A 11 16.50 26.95 -3.86
C THR A 11 16.77 28.36 -3.36
N LYS A 12 16.36 29.39 -4.13
CA LYS A 12 16.35 30.77 -3.64
C LYS A 12 15.11 30.96 -2.79
N PHE A 13 15.27 30.95 -1.48
CA PHE A 13 14.18 31.01 -0.52
C PHE A 13 14.06 32.40 0.08
N TYR A 14 12.84 32.94 0.17
CA TYR A 14 12.55 34.28 0.69
C TYR A 14 11.86 34.13 2.06
N PRO A 15 12.58 34.22 3.20
CA PRO A 15 11.99 33.87 4.50
C PRO A 15 10.82 34.76 4.93
N LEU A 16 10.78 36.01 4.48
CA LEU A 16 9.69 36.95 4.78
C LEU A 16 8.45 36.75 3.89
N GLU A 17 8.64 36.11 2.74
CA GLU A 17 7.61 35.85 1.72
C GLU A 17 7.71 34.40 1.21
N PRO A 18 7.50 33.40 2.10
CA PRO A 18 7.73 32.00 1.74
C PRO A 18 6.69 31.53 0.72
N LEU A 19 7.17 30.84 -0.32
CA LEU A 19 6.33 30.17 -1.30
C LEU A 19 6.31 28.68 -1.01
N MET A 20 5.10 28.09 -0.99
CA MET A 20 4.88 26.67 -0.70
C MET A 20 5.67 25.71 -1.61
N LYS A 21 5.93 26.10 -2.87
CA LYS A 21 6.72 25.30 -3.82
C LYS A 21 8.22 25.25 -3.48
N ASP A 22 8.72 26.23 -2.75
CA ASP A 22 10.14 26.39 -2.41
C ASP A 22 10.50 25.72 -1.08
N ILE A 23 9.49 25.27 -0.32
CA ILE A 23 9.65 24.48 0.91
C ILE A 23 9.87 23.02 0.54
N LYS A 24 11.01 22.48 0.96
CA LYS A 24 11.43 21.10 0.71
C LYS A 24 11.87 20.46 2.02
N ILE A 25 11.49 19.20 2.22
CA ILE A 25 11.80 18.50 3.47
C ILE A 25 13.30 18.25 3.62
N GLU A 26 14.01 18.08 2.52
CA GLU A 26 15.46 17.90 2.47
C GLU A 26 16.19 19.14 2.97
N ASP A 27 15.69 20.34 2.63
CA ASP A 27 16.25 21.60 3.12
C ASP A 27 16.05 21.76 4.64
N ILE A 28 14.86 21.41 5.13
CA ILE A 28 14.51 21.46 6.56
C ILE A 28 15.38 20.47 7.34
N ALA A 29 15.35 19.20 6.96
CA ALA A 29 16.08 18.14 7.66
C ALA A 29 17.59 18.43 7.69
N HIS A 30 18.16 18.87 6.55
CA HIS A 30 19.57 19.19 6.46
C HIS A 30 19.96 20.35 7.40
N ALA A 31 19.27 21.48 7.32
CA ALA A 31 19.58 22.64 8.14
C ALA A 31 19.39 22.36 9.64
N LEU A 32 18.27 21.73 10.03
CA LEU A 32 18.01 21.38 11.43
C LEU A 32 19.01 20.36 11.98
N SER A 33 19.56 19.46 11.15
CA SER A 33 20.57 18.49 11.58
C SER A 33 21.91 19.13 11.94
N LEU A 34 22.20 20.30 11.37
CA LEU A 34 23.42 21.09 11.59
C LEU A 34 23.21 22.22 12.61
N MET A 35 21.96 22.55 12.94
CA MET A 35 21.63 23.63 13.86
C MET A 35 21.73 23.15 15.32
N THR A 36 22.58 23.79 16.12
CA THR A 36 22.74 23.46 17.54
C THR A 36 21.60 24.03 18.37
N ARG A 37 21.12 23.28 19.36
CA ARG A 37 20.21 23.78 20.39
C ARG A 37 20.93 24.51 21.50
N ALA A 38 20.17 25.28 22.28
CA ALA A 38 20.62 26.04 23.44
C ALA A 38 21.81 26.95 23.13
N ASN A 39 21.89 27.49 21.91
CA ASN A 39 23.03 28.26 21.40
C ASN A 39 24.40 27.57 21.61
N GLY A 40 24.43 26.24 21.65
CA GLY A 40 25.66 25.46 21.84
C GLY A 40 26.17 25.39 23.28
N HIS A 41 25.37 25.76 24.27
CA HIS A 41 25.76 25.69 25.69
C HIS A 41 25.64 24.29 26.31
N PHE A 42 25.01 23.34 25.64
CA PHE A 42 25.01 21.94 26.09
C PHE A 42 26.41 21.34 26.09
N LYS A 43 26.63 20.33 26.95
CA LYS A 43 27.93 19.66 27.13
C LYS A 43 28.54 19.09 25.84
N HIS A 44 27.72 18.85 24.81
CA HIS A 44 28.14 18.41 23.48
C HIS A 44 27.15 18.87 22.40
N PHE A 45 27.51 18.70 21.13
CA PHE A 45 26.62 19.04 20.00
C PHE A 45 25.32 18.23 20.06
N TYR A 46 24.19 18.95 20.08
CA TYR A 46 22.86 18.38 20.08
C TYR A 46 21.99 19.25 19.17
N SER A 47 21.45 18.67 18.10
CA SER A 47 20.83 19.41 17.03
C SER A 47 19.33 19.59 17.21
N VAL A 48 18.76 20.61 16.54
CA VAL A 48 17.30 20.82 16.49
C VAL A 48 16.60 19.60 15.89
N ALA A 49 17.17 19.00 14.82
CA ALA A 49 16.58 17.78 14.26
C ALA A 49 16.57 16.60 15.23
N GLN A 50 17.59 16.46 16.10
CA GLN A 50 17.61 15.38 17.09
C GLN A 50 16.50 15.57 18.13
N HIS A 51 16.26 16.81 18.55
CA HIS A 51 15.13 17.17 19.40
C HIS A 51 13.79 16.82 18.74
N SER A 52 13.55 17.28 17.51
CA SER A 52 12.28 17.00 16.80
C SER A 52 12.05 15.50 16.58
N VAL A 53 13.10 14.72 16.34
CA VAL A 53 13.03 13.25 16.25
C VAL A 53 12.66 12.62 17.59
N ASN A 54 13.19 13.12 18.71
CA ASN A 54 12.82 12.65 20.04
C ASN A 54 11.35 13.01 20.36
N CYS A 55 10.89 14.22 20.00
CA CYS A 55 9.47 14.60 20.09
C CYS A 55 8.57 13.66 19.28
N TYR A 56 8.93 13.34 18.04
CA TYR A 56 8.22 12.36 17.22
C TYR A 56 8.16 10.98 17.87
N LYS A 57 9.28 10.47 18.39
CA LYS A 57 9.34 9.15 19.07
C LYS A 57 8.45 9.12 20.30
N GLU A 58 8.45 10.20 21.07
CA GLU A 58 7.58 10.36 22.24
C GLU A 58 6.09 10.32 21.85
N ALA A 59 5.70 11.10 20.84
CA ALA A 59 4.33 11.10 20.32
C ALA A 59 3.91 9.71 19.83
N LYS A 60 4.82 8.99 19.17
CA LYS A 60 4.60 7.65 18.65
C LYS A 60 4.40 6.63 19.77
N ILE A 61 5.23 6.62 20.81
CA ILE A 61 5.09 5.66 21.92
C ILE A 61 3.84 5.93 22.76
N ARG A 62 3.42 7.20 22.86
CA ARG A 62 2.12 7.61 23.43
C ARG A 62 0.91 7.25 22.57
N ARG A 63 1.14 6.70 21.37
CA ARG A 63 0.12 6.33 20.39
C ARG A 63 -0.76 7.51 19.95
N TYR A 64 -0.18 8.71 19.89
CA TYR A 64 -0.88 9.87 19.34
C TYR A 64 -1.09 9.71 17.82
N SER A 65 -2.03 10.47 17.24
CA SER A 65 -2.35 10.38 15.81
C SER A 65 -1.12 10.69 14.95
N LYS A 66 -1.07 10.19 13.71
CA LYS A 66 0.00 10.54 12.76
C LYS A 66 0.11 12.05 12.53
N ARG A 67 -1.01 12.79 12.62
CA ARG A 67 -1.05 14.25 12.55
C ARG A 67 -0.27 14.88 13.70
N VAL A 68 -0.50 14.44 14.94
CA VAL A 68 0.25 14.90 16.12
C VAL A 68 1.72 14.49 16.03
N GLN A 69 2.01 13.27 15.59
CA GLN A 69 3.39 12.81 15.39
C GLN A 69 4.14 13.66 14.35
N LEU A 70 3.50 14.01 13.23
CA LEU A 70 4.05 14.88 12.19
C LEU A 70 4.18 16.33 12.69
N GLY A 71 3.22 16.81 13.47
CA GLY A 71 3.31 18.09 14.17
C GLY A 71 4.53 18.15 15.09
N CYS A 72 4.77 17.11 15.89
CA CYS A 72 5.96 17.00 16.74
C CYS A 72 7.27 16.97 15.95
N LEU A 73 7.29 16.32 14.77
CA LEU A 73 8.48 16.29 13.92
C LEU A 73 8.77 17.66 13.27
N LEU A 74 7.73 18.44 12.94
CA LEU A 74 7.84 19.67 12.17
C LEU A 74 7.67 20.96 12.99
N HIS A 75 7.48 20.90 14.31
CA HIS A 75 7.18 22.09 15.11
C HIS A 75 8.25 23.19 15.05
N ASP A 76 9.53 22.81 14.94
CA ASP A 76 10.67 23.75 14.78
C ASP A 76 11.09 23.94 13.30
N ALA A 77 10.29 23.49 12.34
CA ALA A 77 10.68 23.50 10.92
C ALA A 77 10.97 24.91 10.38
N SER A 78 10.31 25.97 10.86
CA SER A 78 10.62 27.35 10.49
C SER A 78 12.06 27.74 10.77
N GLU A 79 12.68 27.19 11.82
CA GLU A 79 14.05 27.52 12.24
C GLU A 79 15.07 27.20 11.15
N SER A 80 14.79 26.23 10.26
CA SER A 80 15.68 25.92 9.12
C SER A 80 15.91 27.11 8.17
N TYR A 81 15.01 28.09 8.18
CA TYR A 81 15.09 29.26 7.30
C TYR A 81 15.37 30.57 8.05
N ILE A 82 15.13 30.64 9.37
CA ILE A 82 15.26 31.87 10.18
C ILE A 82 16.10 31.74 11.47
N SER A 83 16.72 30.58 11.71
CA SER A 83 17.55 30.21 12.87
C SER A 83 16.79 29.96 14.19
N ASP A 84 17.29 29.04 15.02
CA ASP A 84 16.86 28.81 16.41
C ASP A 84 17.19 30.03 17.28
N LEU A 85 16.17 30.64 17.89
CA LEU A 85 16.32 31.69 18.89
C LEU A 85 15.88 31.19 20.26
N THR A 86 16.81 31.24 21.23
CA THR A 86 16.51 30.87 22.62
C THR A 86 15.26 31.55 23.15
N ARG A 87 14.42 30.75 23.83
CA ARG A 87 13.11 31.16 24.38
C ARG A 87 13.12 32.50 25.15
N PRO A 88 14.13 32.87 25.97
CA PRO A 88 14.14 34.16 26.68
C PRO A 88 14.25 35.39 25.75
N VAL A 89 15.01 35.30 24.66
CA VAL A 89 15.19 36.40 23.71
C VAL A 89 13.95 36.56 22.83
N LYS A 90 13.39 35.43 22.38
CA LYS A 90 12.22 35.37 21.48
C LYS A 90 11.02 36.17 21.99
N LYS A 91 10.76 36.15 23.31
CA LYS A 91 9.69 36.90 23.97
C LYS A 91 9.77 38.42 23.79
N ASN A 92 10.95 38.95 23.46
CA ASN A 92 11.18 40.39 23.29
C ASN A 92 11.27 40.81 21.81
N LEU A 93 11.06 39.90 20.85
CA LEU A 93 11.20 40.14 19.41
C LEU A 93 9.86 39.92 18.69
N SER A 94 8.93 40.88 18.83
CA SER A 94 7.58 40.77 18.25
C SER A 94 7.55 40.56 16.74
N GLN A 95 8.45 41.20 15.99
CA GLN A 95 8.53 41.01 14.54
C GLN A 95 9.00 39.62 14.14
N TYR A 96 9.94 39.04 14.90
CA TYR A 96 10.43 37.69 14.64
C TYR A 96 9.30 36.67 14.81
N PHE A 97 8.50 36.81 15.87
CA PHE A 97 7.33 35.96 16.12
C PHE A 97 6.35 35.96 14.94
N VAL A 98 6.02 37.14 14.41
CA VAL A 98 5.11 37.26 13.25
C VAL A 98 5.68 36.59 12.00
N ILE A 99 6.98 36.72 11.76
CA ILE A 99 7.67 36.10 10.62
C ILE A 99 7.67 34.58 10.75
N GLU A 100 8.03 34.09 11.93
CA GLU A 100 8.08 32.67 12.24
C GLU A 100 6.70 32.01 12.13
N GLU A 101 5.67 32.61 12.76
CA GLU A 101 4.31 32.09 12.71
C GLU A 101 3.79 32.01 11.27
N LYS A 102 4.04 33.04 10.45
CA LYS A 102 3.70 33.04 9.02
C LYS A 102 4.41 31.92 8.27
N LEU A 103 5.72 31.76 8.47
CA LEU A 103 6.51 30.73 7.80
C LEU A 103 6.06 29.32 8.23
N GLN A 104 5.92 29.11 9.53
CA GLN A 104 5.51 27.84 10.11
C GLN A 104 4.12 27.42 9.61
N LYS A 105 3.20 28.38 9.47
CA LYS A 105 1.90 28.13 8.86
C LYS A 105 2.00 27.65 7.42
N VAL A 106 2.85 28.26 6.57
CA VAL A 106 3.04 27.82 5.18
C VAL A 106 3.69 26.43 5.13
N ILE A 107 4.60 26.12 6.05
CA ILE A 107 5.19 24.78 6.20
C ILE A 107 4.11 23.75 6.58
N TYR A 108 3.25 24.06 7.55
CA TYR A 108 2.14 23.19 7.94
C TYR A 108 1.14 22.99 6.82
N GLU A 109 0.82 24.05 6.08
CA GLU A 109 -0.02 23.96 4.88
C GLU A 109 0.60 23.03 3.83
N LYS A 110 1.90 23.17 3.56
CA LYS A 110 2.65 22.31 2.62
C LYS A 110 2.55 20.83 2.98
N PHE A 111 2.63 20.50 4.26
CA PHE A 111 2.73 19.12 4.75
C PHE A 111 1.43 18.58 5.38
N GLY A 112 0.27 19.17 5.06
CA GLY A 112 -1.04 18.62 5.43
C GLY A 112 -1.44 18.80 6.91
N LEU A 113 -0.75 19.68 7.64
CA LEU A 113 -1.03 20.04 9.04
C LEU A 113 -1.93 21.28 9.17
N ILE A 114 -2.76 21.55 8.16
CA ILE A 114 -3.76 22.61 8.27
C ILE A 114 -4.78 22.28 9.37
N ASN A 115 -5.22 23.32 10.07
CA ASN A 115 -6.31 23.27 11.06
C ASN A 115 -6.10 22.21 12.15
N LEU A 116 -4.90 22.14 12.75
CA LEU A 116 -4.70 21.37 13.96
C LEU A 116 -5.72 21.80 15.04
N THR A 117 -6.32 20.83 15.72
CA THR A 117 -7.24 21.14 16.83
C THR A 117 -6.46 21.67 18.03
N GLU A 118 -7.12 22.37 18.95
CA GLU A 118 -6.50 22.82 20.21
C GLU A 118 -5.86 21.64 20.99
N ASP A 119 -6.55 20.49 21.02
CA ASP A 119 -6.03 19.25 21.63
C ASP A 119 -4.78 18.71 20.91
N GLU A 120 -4.72 18.77 19.57
CA GLU A 120 -3.53 18.38 18.83
C GLU A 120 -2.34 19.32 19.11
N ILE A 121 -2.60 20.62 19.17
CA ILE A 121 -1.59 21.65 19.47
C ILE A 121 -1.07 21.48 20.91
N ASP A 122 -1.96 21.28 21.88
CA ASP A 122 -1.59 21.09 23.28
C ASP A 122 -0.72 19.84 23.46
N LYS A 123 -1.03 18.74 22.76
CA LYS A 123 -0.19 17.53 22.77
C LYS A 123 1.21 17.75 22.20
N ILE A 124 1.32 18.53 21.11
CA ILE A 124 2.63 18.86 20.52
C ILE A 124 3.45 19.70 21.50
N ARG A 125 2.83 20.74 22.09
CA ARG A 125 3.48 21.60 23.08
C ARG A 125 3.93 20.83 24.33
N GLU A 126 3.08 19.95 24.85
CA GLU A 126 3.41 19.12 26.01
C GLU A 126 4.64 18.26 25.75
N ILE A 127 4.75 17.67 24.55
CA ILE A 127 5.90 16.85 24.17
C ILE A 127 7.17 17.69 23.98
N ASP A 128 7.08 18.85 23.33
CA ASP A 128 8.22 19.78 23.19
C ASP A 128 8.76 20.20 24.57
N ASP A 129 7.88 20.66 25.46
CA ASP A 129 8.27 21.04 26.82
C ASP A 129 8.85 19.85 27.61
N ALA A 130 8.28 18.65 27.47
CA ALA A 130 8.85 17.45 28.07
C ALA A 130 10.28 17.18 27.58
N MET A 131 10.51 17.21 26.26
CA MET A 131 11.84 16.99 25.70
C MET A 131 12.83 18.07 26.15
N LEU A 132 12.42 19.34 26.16
CA LEU A 132 13.26 20.43 26.67
C LEU A 132 13.69 20.20 28.12
N TYR A 133 12.77 19.79 28.99
CA TYR A 133 13.10 19.52 30.41
C TYR A 133 14.16 18.42 30.54
N TYR A 134 13.96 17.28 29.89
CA TYR A 134 14.92 16.17 29.99
C TYR A 134 16.24 16.43 29.27
N GLU A 135 16.25 17.28 28.23
CA GLU A 135 17.49 17.79 27.62
C GLU A 135 18.33 18.56 28.64
N PHE A 136 17.75 19.50 29.38
CA PHE A 136 18.48 20.27 30.39
C PHE A 136 18.93 19.43 31.59
N ILE A 137 18.12 18.47 32.03
CA ILE A 137 18.51 17.52 33.07
C ILE A 137 19.73 16.72 32.62
N GLU A 138 19.67 16.08 31.45
CA GLU A 138 20.74 15.18 31.02
C GLU A 138 21.99 15.94 30.56
N LEU A 139 21.84 17.09 29.90
CA LEU A 139 22.95 17.81 29.27
C LEU A 139 23.56 18.90 30.14
N MET A 140 22.85 19.38 31.18
CA MET A 140 23.29 20.47 32.05
C MET A 140 23.16 20.18 33.54
N ASP A 141 22.53 19.07 33.95
CA ASP A 141 22.21 18.76 35.36
C ASP A 141 21.32 19.82 36.03
N GLU A 142 20.44 20.46 35.24
CA GLU A 142 19.61 21.59 35.68
C GLU A 142 18.11 21.33 35.45
N LYS A 143 17.30 21.65 36.47
CA LYS A 143 15.83 21.62 36.40
C LYS A 143 15.30 22.98 35.98
N ILE A 144 14.66 23.04 34.82
CA ILE A 144 14.12 24.29 34.26
C ILE A 144 12.62 24.50 34.54
N PHE A 145 11.93 23.47 35.00
CA PHE A 145 10.53 23.51 35.44
C PHE A 145 10.40 22.97 36.86
N ASP A 146 9.41 23.48 37.60
CA ASP A 146 9.12 23.04 38.97
C ASP A 146 8.50 21.64 39.00
N GLU A 147 7.66 21.34 38.01
CA GLU A 147 6.99 20.04 37.86
C GLU A 147 7.67 19.20 36.78
N GLU A 148 7.90 17.92 37.08
CA GLU A 148 8.51 16.98 36.14
C GLU A 148 7.48 16.52 35.10
N PRO A 149 7.69 16.81 33.80
CA PRO A 149 6.78 16.41 32.75
C PRO A 149 6.83 14.89 32.51
N PHE A 150 5.69 14.33 32.13
CA PHE A 150 5.58 12.92 31.78
C PHE A 150 6.39 12.60 30.52
N ILE A 151 7.06 11.44 30.51
CA ILE A 151 7.59 10.77 29.30
C ILE A 151 7.23 9.29 29.33
N ALA A 152 6.87 8.75 28.17
CA ALA A 152 6.47 7.36 27.98
C ALA A 152 7.66 6.47 27.57
N MET A 153 8.79 7.06 27.19
CA MET A 153 10.03 6.33 26.94
C MET A 153 11.27 7.10 27.38
N LYS A 154 12.37 6.37 27.62
CA LYS A 154 13.69 6.98 27.79
C LYS A 154 14.24 7.42 26.43
N HIS A 155 14.63 8.69 26.33
CA HIS A 155 15.20 9.27 25.12
C HIS A 155 16.73 9.25 25.11
N ASN A 156 17.31 9.31 23.91
CA ASN A 156 18.75 9.39 23.73
C ASN A 156 19.19 10.83 23.46
N PHE A 157 19.85 11.43 24.45
CA PHE A 157 20.43 12.76 24.38
C PHE A 157 21.95 12.75 24.12
N SER A 158 22.55 11.59 23.87
CA SER A 158 23.98 11.52 23.50
C SER A 158 24.24 12.28 22.20
N GLN A 159 25.48 12.74 22.00
CA GLN A 159 25.90 13.28 20.73
C GLN A 159 25.70 12.24 19.62
N ARG A 160 25.18 12.68 18.47
CA ARG A 160 24.96 11.85 17.28
C ARG A 160 25.54 12.54 16.05
N ASP A 161 25.92 11.74 15.06
CA ASP A 161 26.32 12.24 13.75
C ASP A 161 25.14 12.93 13.05
N PHE A 162 25.36 14.13 12.52
CA PHE A 162 24.31 14.94 11.92
C PHE A 162 23.69 14.28 10.69
N LYS A 163 24.45 13.53 9.87
CA LYS A 163 23.88 12.82 8.70
C LYS A 163 22.95 11.70 9.13
N ASN A 164 23.28 11.00 10.21
CA ASN A 164 22.40 9.97 10.77
C ASN A 164 21.12 10.57 11.33
N VAL A 165 21.19 11.75 11.98
CA VAL A 165 19.99 12.46 12.46
C VAL A 165 19.16 12.98 11.30
N GLU A 166 19.77 13.58 10.27
CA GLU A 166 19.12 14.02 9.03
C GLU A 166 18.37 12.85 8.36
N SER A 167 19.03 11.71 8.19
CA SER A 167 18.45 10.52 7.58
C SER A 167 17.27 9.97 8.40
N GLU A 168 17.38 9.99 9.73
CA GLU A 168 16.29 9.55 10.61
C GLU A 168 15.09 10.52 10.56
N PHE A 169 15.34 11.83 10.48
CA PHE A 169 14.31 12.84 10.33
C PHE A 169 13.53 12.64 9.02
N ILE A 170 14.24 12.48 7.90
CA ILE A 170 13.63 12.20 6.58
C ILE A 170 12.84 10.89 6.64
N TYR A 171 13.41 9.83 7.19
CA TYR A 171 12.71 8.54 7.34
C TYR A 171 11.44 8.68 8.19
N ALA A 172 11.47 9.42 9.29
CA ALA A 172 10.30 9.66 10.12
C ALA A 172 9.22 10.42 9.34
N PHE A 173 9.60 11.48 8.63
CA PHE A 173 8.70 12.27 7.80
C PHE A 173 8.06 11.42 6.69
N GLU A 174 8.86 10.66 5.95
CA GLU A 174 8.37 9.78 4.89
C GLU A 174 7.39 8.73 5.44
N ASN A 175 7.66 8.14 6.61
CA ASN A 175 6.74 7.16 7.20
C ASN A 175 5.43 7.75 7.70
N LEU A 176 5.44 9.02 8.15
CA LEU A 176 4.24 9.73 8.57
C LEU A 176 3.41 10.21 7.38
N ASN A 177 4.07 10.56 6.27
CA ASN A 177 3.43 10.99 5.03
C ASN A 177 3.14 9.85 4.04
N LYS A 178 3.58 8.63 4.33
CA LYS A 178 2.99 7.42 3.74
C LYS A 178 1.53 7.38 4.19
N SER A 179 0.62 7.57 3.22
CA SER A 179 -0.81 7.39 3.45
C SER A 179 -1.04 6.04 4.12
N ASP A 180 -1.86 6.00 5.16
CA ASP A 180 -2.29 4.73 5.80
C ASP A 180 -3.20 3.88 4.91
N THR A 181 -3.30 4.21 3.63
CA THR A 181 -3.76 3.32 2.56
C THR A 181 -3.01 3.72 1.30
N LYS A 182 -1.89 3.06 0.98
CA LYS A 182 -1.58 2.90 -0.45
C LYS A 182 -2.68 1.95 -0.91
N ASN A 183 -3.66 2.45 -1.66
CA ASN A 183 -4.66 1.57 -2.24
C ASN A 183 -3.89 0.44 -2.93
N SER A 184 -4.11 -0.78 -2.48
CA SER A 184 -3.33 -1.94 -2.88
C SER A 184 -4.29 -2.98 -3.40
N PHE A 185 -4.11 -3.31 -4.68
CA PHE A 185 -4.97 -4.22 -5.40
C PHE A 185 -4.12 -5.33 -5.98
N VAL A 186 -4.36 -6.54 -5.49
CA VAL A 186 -3.55 -7.71 -5.84
C VAL A 186 -4.36 -8.59 -6.78
N GLY A 187 -3.77 -8.89 -7.93
CA GLY A 187 -4.24 -9.95 -8.82
C GLY A 187 -3.25 -11.12 -8.82
N VAL A 188 -3.78 -12.34 -8.84
CA VAL A 188 -3.01 -13.57 -8.68
C VAL A 188 -3.37 -14.56 -9.77
N ASP A 189 -2.35 -15.17 -10.37
CA ASP A 189 -2.53 -16.29 -11.30
C ASP A 189 -1.57 -17.45 -10.96
N GLY A 190 -1.98 -18.67 -11.30
CA GLY A 190 -1.17 -19.87 -11.15
C GLY A 190 -0.11 -19.96 -12.26
N CYS A 191 1.16 -20.10 -11.90
CA CYS A 191 2.25 -20.25 -12.87
C CYS A 191 3.08 -21.51 -12.59
N LYS A 192 4.02 -21.83 -13.48
CA LYS A 192 4.92 -22.99 -13.34
C LYS A 192 5.81 -22.98 -12.08
N TYR A 193 5.92 -21.86 -11.38
CA TYR A 193 6.72 -21.70 -10.15
C TYR A 193 5.87 -21.67 -8.87
N GLY A 194 4.56 -21.92 -8.98
CA GLY A 194 3.60 -21.71 -7.90
C GLY A 194 2.56 -20.69 -8.35
N TYR A 195 2.67 -19.46 -7.86
CA TYR A 195 1.76 -18.36 -8.17
C TYR A 195 2.55 -17.11 -8.54
N VAL A 196 2.00 -16.28 -9.40
CA VAL A 196 2.48 -14.92 -9.61
C VAL A 196 1.43 -13.95 -9.10
N ALA A 197 1.86 -12.96 -8.33
CA ALA A 197 1.01 -11.87 -7.87
C ALA A 197 1.54 -10.55 -8.43
N VAL A 198 0.62 -9.77 -8.98
CA VAL A 198 0.84 -8.38 -9.35
C VAL A 198 0.05 -7.54 -8.37
N ASN A 199 0.76 -6.74 -7.58
CA ASN A 199 0.15 -5.74 -6.72
C ASN A 199 0.32 -4.38 -7.39
N ILE A 200 -0.79 -3.69 -7.64
CA ILE A 200 -0.78 -2.31 -8.12
C ILE A 200 -1.25 -1.38 -7.01
N THR A 201 -0.69 -0.18 -7.05
CA THR A 201 -1.04 0.92 -6.17
C THR A 201 -1.13 2.20 -6.98
N ASP A 202 -1.68 3.27 -6.39
CA ASP A 202 -1.92 4.53 -7.09
C ASP A 202 -0.70 5.05 -7.87
N ASN A 203 0.52 4.83 -7.36
CA ASN A 203 1.76 5.35 -7.95
C ASN A 203 2.83 4.29 -8.21
N ASP A 204 2.54 3.00 -8.01
CA ASP A 204 3.60 1.98 -8.04
C ASP A 204 3.05 0.56 -8.19
N PHE A 205 3.91 -0.38 -8.57
CA PHE A 205 3.57 -1.79 -8.66
C PHE A 205 4.68 -2.69 -8.14
N ASP A 206 4.33 -3.91 -7.76
CA ASP A 206 5.30 -4.97 -7.52
C ASP A 206 4.83 -6.30 -8.10
N ILE A 207 5.77 -7.05 -8.68
CA ILE A 207 5.54 -8.36 -9.30
C ILE A 207 6.35 -9.38 -8.53
N ASN A 208 5.70 -10.36 -7.93
CA ASN A 208 6.34 -11.36 -7.11
C ASN A 208 5.83 -12.77 -7.41
N VAL A 209 6.72 -13.75 -7.27
CA VAL A 209 6.41 -15.16 -7.48
C VAL A 209 6.47 -15.88 -6.14
N PHE A 210 5.42 -16.62 -5.82
CA PHE A 210 5.20 -17.27 -4.54
C PHE A 210 5.00 -18.77 -4.72
N LYS A 211 5.33 -19.55 -3.69
CA LYS A 211 5.16 -21.01 -3.76
C LYS A 211 3.73 -21.45 -3.51
N ASN A 212 3.04 -20.75 -2.61
CA ASN A 212 1.70 -21.08 -2.15
C ASN A 212 0.87 -19.81 -1.88
N ILE A 213 -0.44 -19.98 -1.69
CA ILE A 213 -1.39 -18.88 -1.44
C ILE A 213 -1.19 -18.20 -0.08
N GLU A 214 -0.67 -18.92 0.92
CA GLU A 214 -0.41 -18.41 2.27
C GLU A 214 0.66 -17.31 2.25
N GLU A 215 1.76 -17.50 1.51
CA GLU A 215 2.80 -16.48 1.34
C GLU A 215 2.25 -15.19 0.72
N ILE A 216 1.33 -15.29 -0.24
CA ILE A 216 0.67 -14.14 -0.89
C ILE A 216 -0.20 -13.41 0.13
N CYS A 217 -1.10 -14.14 0.79
CA CYS A 217 -2.04 -13.57 1.74
C CYS A 217 -1.33 -12.93 2.93
N GLY A 218 -0.23 -13.52 3.41
CA GLY A 218 0.63 -12.95 4.45
C GLY A 218 1.31 -11.66 4.00
N LYS A 219 1.92 -11.63 2.81
CA LYS A 219 2.60 -10.44 2.29
C LYS A 219 1.65 -9.27 2.02
N TYR A 220 0.47 -9.56 1.46
CA TYR A 220 -0.52 -8.55 1.08
C TYR A 220 -1.74 -8.54 2.01
N SER A 221 -1.52 -8.81 3.29
CA SER A 221 -2.57 -8.89 4.33
C SER A 221 -3.31 -7.56 4.52
N ASP A 222 -2.66 -6.44 4.24
CA ASP A 222 -3.24 -5.09 4.31
C ASP A 222 -3.81 -4.58 2.97
N SER A 223 -3.84 -5.42 1.93
CA SER A 223 -4.37 -5.01 0.61
C SER A 223 -5.89 -4.84 0.63
N ASN A 224 -6.39 -3.90 -0.18
CA ASN A 224 -7.81 -3.61 -0.31
C ASN A 224 -8.55 -4.76 -1.01
N THR A 225 -7.93 -5.39 -2.00
CA THR A 225 -8.51 -6.52 -2.74
C THR A 225 -7.45 -7.56 -3.10
N ILE A 226 -7.83 -8.83 -3.05
CA ILE A 226 -7.04 -9.94 -3.61
C ILE A 226 -7.94 -10.77 -4.52
N LEU A 227 -7.70 -10.69 -5.83
CA LEU A 227 -8.40 -11.48 -6.84
C LEU A 227 -7.49 -12.59 -7.36
N ILE A 228 -8.03 -13.79 -7.58
CA ILE A 228 -7.26 -14.94 -8.06
C ILE A 228 -8.00 -15.70 -9.18
N ASP A 229 -7.26 -16.11 -10.22
CA ASP A 229 -7.76 -17.03 -11.26
C ASP A 229 -7.71 -18.49 -10.77
N MET A 230 -8.52 -18.78 -9.76
CA MET A 230 -8.68 -20.12 -9.25
C MET A 230 -10.08 -20.29 -8.66
N PRO A 231 -10.74 -21.44 -8.87
CA PRO A 231 -12.02 -21.73 -8.24
C PRO A 231 -12.01 -21.59 -6.72
N ILE A 232 -12.93 -20.80 -6.18
CA ILE A 232 -13.22 -20.65 -4.77
C ILE A 232 -14.69 -21.01 -4.52
N GLY A 233 -14.91 -21.79 -3.46
CA GLY A 233 -16.15 -22.49 -3.21
C GLY A 233 -16.29 -23.70 -4.12
N LEU A 234 -16.73 -24.84 -3.61
CA LEU A 234 -16.77 -26.07 -4.43
C LEU A 234 -18.14 -26.73 -4.37
N PRO A 235 -18.65 -27.23 -5.52
CA PRO A 235 -19.91 -27.93 -5.54
C PRO A 235 -19.72 -29.31 -4.89
N GLU A 236 -20.71 -29.78 -4.16
CA GLU A 236 -20.73 -31.11 -3.55
C GLU A 236 -21.90 -31.95 -4.03
N ASN A 237 -22.81 -31.37 -4.81
CA ASN A 237 -23.98 -32.03 -5.40
C ASN A 237 -24.49 -31.26 -6.64
N THR A 238 -25.48 -31.82 -7.34
CA THR A 238 -26.04 -31.23 -8.58
C THR A 238 -26.89 -29.98 -8.38
N TYR A 239 -27.27 -29.65 -7.15
CA TYR A 239 -28.01 -28.41 -6.82
C TYR A 239 -27.08 -27.21 -6.61
N ASP A 240 -25.78 -27.45 -6.41
CA ASP A 240 -24.78 -26.39 -6.25
C ASP A 240 -24.51 -25.74 -7.61
N ILE A 241 -24.93 -24.49 -7.75
CA ILE A 241 -24.75 -23.72 -8.97
C ILE A 241 -23.49 -22.88 -8.85
N ARG A 242 -22.58 -23.09 -9.81
CA ARG A 242 -21.33 -22.35 -9.97
C ARG A 242 -21.36 -21.42 -11.19
N PRO A 243 -20.45 -20.42 -11.26
CA PRO A 243 -20.40 -19.38 -12.29
C PRO A 243 -20.25 -19.85 -13.73
N GLU A 244 -19.78 -21.06 -14.00
CA GLU A 244 -19.21 -21.41 -15.31
C GLU A 244 -20.25 -21.36 -16.43
N THR A 245 -21.50 -21.74 -16.13
CA THR A 245 -22.58 -21.75 -17.14
C THR A 245 -22.95 -20.33 -17.57
N GLU A 246 -22.97 -19.37 -16.65
CA GLU A 246 -23.27 -17.97 -16.96
C GLU A 246 -22.04 -17.25 -17.54
N GLY A 247 -20.84 -17.49 -17.00
CA GLY A 247 -19.60 -16.93 -17.53
C GLY A 247 -19.36 -17.31 -18.99
N ARG A 248 -19.69 -18.56 -19.38
CA ARG A 248 -19.59 -18.99 -20.79
C ARG A 248 -20.48 -18.22 -21.74
N LYS A 249 -21.62 -17.69 -21.27
CA LYS A 249 -22.52 -16.86 -22.09
C LYS A 249 -21.90 -15.51 -22.40
N ILE A 250 -21.13 -14.95 -21.46
CA ILE A 250 -20.41 -13.68 -21.64
C ILE A 250 -19.33 -13.83 -22.72
N LEU A 251 -18.59 -14.94 -22.70
CA LEU A 251 -17.49 -15.16 -23.64
C LEU A 251 -17.92 -15.68 -25.02
N SER A 252 -19.17 -16.09 -25.19
CA SER A 252 -19.73 -16.59 -26.45
C SER A 252 -18.83 -17.65 -27.14
N SER A 253 -18.17 -17.32 -28.25
CA SER A 253 -17.26 -18.20 -29.00
C SER A 253 -15.97 -18.57 -28.25
N ARG A 254 -15.67 -17.90 -27.14
CA ARG A 254 -14.56 -18.23 -26.22
C ARG A 254 -15.00 -18.97 -24.94
N SER A 255 -16.20 -19.55 -24.95
CA SER A 255 -16.72 -20.34 -23.81
C SER A 255 -15.83 -21.49 -23.35
N SER A 256 -14.93 -22.01 -24.19
CA SER A 256 -13.97 -23.05 -23.82
C SER A 256 -12.88 -22.60 -22.84
N CYS A 257 -12.65 -21.28 -22.68
CA CYS A 257 -11.71 -20.76 -21.69
C CYS A 257 -12.15 -21.08 -20.25
N ILE A 258 -13.46 -21.13 -20.01
CA ILE A 258 -14.01 -21.45 -18.68
C ILE A 258 -14.21 -22.97 -18.59
N PHE A 259 -13.33 -23.64 -17.84
CA PHE A 259 -13.49 -25.06 -17.54
C PHE A 259 -14.60 -25.29 -16.50
N THR A 260 -15.12 -26.52 -16.40
CA THR A 260 -16.09 -26.86 -15.35
C THR A 260 -15.36 -27.28 -14.10
N VAL A 261 -15.64 -26.63 -12.97
CA VAL A 261 -15.00 -26.95 -11.69
C VAL A 261 -15.48 -28.33 -11.19
N PRO A 262 -14.55 -29.22 -10.77
CA PRO A 262 -14.90 -30.51 -10.19
C PRO A 262 -15.62 -30.37 -8.85
N CYS A 263 -16.34 -31.41 -8.43
CA CYS A 263 -16.86 -31.45 -7.07
C CYS A 263 -15.73 -31.52 -6.04
N ARG A 264 -15.98 -31.02 -4.82
CA ARG A 264 -14.99 -31.04 -3.74
C ARG A 264 -14.43 -32.45 -3.52
N GLN A 265 -15.28 -33.45 -3.56
CA GLN A 265 -14.90 -34.85 -3.36
C GLN A 265 -13.85 -35.30 -4.39
N ALA A 266 -13.99 -34.90 -5.66
CA ALA A 266 -13.03 -35.24 -6.70
C ALA A 266 -11.71 -34.42 -6.59
N VAL A 267 -11.77 -33.19 -6.09
CA VAL A 267 -10.58 -32.33 -5.87
C VAL A 267 -9.59 -32.95 -4.90
N TYR A 268 -10.06 -33.71 -3.91
CA TYR A 268 -9.23 -34.29 -2.85
C TYR A 268 -8.62 -35.65 -3.22
N GLU A 269 -8.88 -36.16 -4.42
CA GLU A 269 -8.40 -37.45 -4.89
C GLU A 269 -7.11 -37.32 -5.69
N ASP A 270 -6.13 -38.17 -5.38
CA ASP A 270 -4.82 -38.17 -6.05
C ASP A 270 -4.81 -38.99 -7.36
N ASP A 271 -5.79 -39.88 -7.54
CA ASP A 271 -5.93 -40.71 -8.74
C ASP A 271 -7.00 -40.16 -9.70
N TYR A 272 -6.61 -39.96 -10.96
CA TYR A 272 -7.50 -39.41 -11.98
C TYR A 272 -8.74 -40.28 -12.24
N CYS A 273 -8.58 -41.61 -12.28
CA CYS A 273 -9.69 -42.50 -12.59
C CYS A 273 -10.76 -42.42 -11.50
N LYS A 274 -10.32 -42.46 -10.24
CA LYS A 274 -11.18 -42.31 -9.07
C LYS A 274 -11.81 -40.92 -8.98
N ALA A 275 -11.04 -39.85 -9.20
CA ALA A 275 -11.56 -38.48 -9.22
C ALA A 275 -12.63 -38.29 -10.30
N ASN A 276 -12.41 -38.84 -11.49
CA ASN A 276 -13.38 -38.77 -12.59
C ASN A 276 -14.63 -39.62 -12.33
N GLU A 277 -14.50 -40.78 -11.70
CA GLU A 277 -15.66 -41.59 -11.26
C GLU A 277 -16.50 -40.81 -10.25
N ILE A 278 -15.88 -40.31 -9.17
CA ILE A 278 -16.55 -39.50 -8.14
C ILE A 278 -17.23 -38.27 -8.75
N ASN A 279 -16.56 -37.57 -9.67
CA ASN A 279 -17.15 -36.38 -10.30
C ASN A 279 -18.38 -36.73 -11.16
N ARG A 280 -18.38 -37.91 -11.81
CA ARG A 280 -19.56 -38.40 -12.55
C ARG A 280 -20.69 -38.75 -11.62
N ASP A 281 -20.39 -39.40 -10.50
CA ASP A 281 -21.41 -39.82 -9.54
C ASP A 281 -22.06 -38.62 -8.84
N VAL A 282 -21.25 -37.63 -8.46
CA VAL A 282 -21.70 -36.45 -7.70
C VAL A 282 -22.37 -35.40 -8.59
N LEU A 283 -21.80 -35.10 -9.76
CA LEU A 283 -22.26 -33.99 -10.62
C LEU A 283 -22.88 -34.44 -11.95
N GLY A 284 -22.87 -35.75 -12.25
CA GLY A 284 -23.33 -36.27 -13.55
C GLY A 284 -22.39 -35.94 -14.72
N LYS A 285 -21.17 -35.45 -14.46
CA LYS A 285 -20.22 -34.97 -15.48
C LYS A 285 -18.84 -35.58 -15.32
N GLY A 286 -18.20 -35.92 -16.44
CA GLY A 286 -16.81 -36.40 -16.43
C GLY A 286 -15.82 -35.30 -16.08
N LEU A 287 -14.67 -35.70 -15.51
CA LEU A 287 -13.55 -34.82 -15.22
C LEU A 287 -12.48 -34.94 -16.31
N SER A 288 -12.10 -33.82 -16.92
CA SER A 288 -11.00 -33.81 -17.90
C SER A 288 -9.64 -33.90 -17.21
N LYS A 289 -8.62 -34.44 -17.88
CA LYS A 289 -7.24 -34.48 -17.32
C LYS A 289 -6.66 -33.07 -17.08
N GLN A 290 -7.05 -32.09 -17.91
CA GLN A 290 -6.66 -30.70 -17.74
C GLN A 290 -7.27 -30.12 -16.44
N SER A 291 -8.56 -30.34 -16.22
CA SER A 291 -9.24 -29.94 -14.97
C SER A 291 -8.72 -30.71 -13.75
N PHE A 292 -8.30 -31.97 -13.92
CA PHE A 292 -7.65 -32.73 -12.86
C PHE A 292 -6.29 -32.15 -12.48
N SER A 293 -5.50 -31.67 -13.45
CA SER A 293 -4.16 -31.11 -13.20
C SER A 293 -4.16 -29.86 -12.31
N ILE A 294 -5.28 -29.13 -12.23
CA ILE A 294 -5.45 -27.95 -11.38
C ILE A 294 -6.04 -28.28 -9.99
N CYS A 295 -6.53 -29.52 -9.77
CA CYS A 295 -7.15 -29.92 -8.50
C CYS A 295 -6.22 -29.74 -7.29
N SER A 296 -4.91 -29.96 -7.46
CA SER A 296 -3.94 -29.73 -6.38
C SER A 296 -3.93 -28.28 -5.89
N LYS A 297 -4.00 -27.31 -6.79
CA LYS A 297 -4.08 -25.88 -6.47
C LYS A 297 -5.45 -25.50 -5.90
N ILE A 298 -6.53 -26.08 -6.40
CA ILE A 298 -7.87 -25.88 -5.86
C ILE A 298 -7.93 -26.39 -4.41
N LYS A 299 -7.38 -27.59 -4.16
CA LYS A 299 -7.27 -28.18 -2.83
C LYS A 299 -6.48 -27.29 -1.88
N GLU A 300 -5.32 -26.77 -2.32
CA GLU A 300 -4.49 -25.85 -1.53
C GLU A 300 -5.28 -24.62 -1.05
N ILE A 301 -6.00 -23.96 -1.95
CA ILE A 301 -6.81 -22.78 -1.59
C ILE A 301 -7.99 -23.15 -0.69
N ASP A 302 -8.66 -24.26 -0.98
CA ASP A 302 -9.80 -24.72 -0.19
C ASP A 302 -9.40 -25.09 1.25
N GLU A 303 -8.22 -25.68 1.44
CA GLU A 303 -7.62 -25.95 2.75
C GLU A 303 -7.19 -24.66 3.45
N PHE A 304 -6.51 -23.75 2.73
CA PHE A 304 -6.10 -22.44 3.27
C PHE A 304 -7.30 -21.64 3.79
N LEU A 305 -8.37 -21.50 3.00
CA LEU A 305 -9.57 -20.75 3.41
C LEU A 305 -10.34 -21.41 4.56
N ASN A 306 -10.17 -22.72 4.75
CA ASN A 306 -10.72 -23.40 5.92
C ASN A 306 -9.93 -23.09 7.20
N ASN A 307 -8.61 -22.93 7.08
CA ASN A 307 -7.70 -22.70 8.20
C ASN A 307 -7.51 -21.20 8.54
N ALA A 308 -7.77 -20.30 7.59
CA ALA A 308 -7.66 -18.84 7.73
C ALA A 308 -9.01 -18.16 7.43
N PRO A 309 -9.99 -18.24 8.37
CA PRO A 309 -11.35 -17.77 8.14
C PRO A 309 -11.45 -16.27 7.81
N GLU A 310 -10.48 -15.46 8.20
CA GLU A 310 -10.36 -14.04 7.87
C GLU A 310 -10.19 -13.76 6.36
N TYR A 311 -9.77 -14.76 5.58
CA TYR A 311 -9.70 -14.67 4.12
C TYR A 311 -10.96 -15.18 3.40
N LYS A 312 -11.90 -15.80 4.12
CA LYS A 312 -13.17 -16.26 3.53
C LYS A 312 -13.94 -15.09 2.94
N ASN A 313 -14.17 -15.16 1.63
CA ASN A 313 -14.85 -14.10 0.87
C ASN A 313 -14.11 -12.74 0.89
N ARG A 314 -12.82 -12.74 1.26
CA ARG A 314 -11.87 -11.62 1.05
C ARG A 314 -10.90 -11.93 -0.09
N LEU A 315 -10.39 -13.16 -0.14
CA LEU A 315 -9.78 -13.71 -1.35
C LEU A 315 -10.91 -14.11 -2.29
N LEU A 316 -10.96 -13.51 -3.48
CA LEU A 316 -12.09 -13.63 -4.40
C LEU A 316 -11.65 -14.28 -5.71
N GLU A 317 -12.45 -15.22 -6.20
CA GLU A 317 -12.28 -15.80 -7.53
C GLU A 317 -12.68 -14.79 -8.61
N SER A 318 -11.85 -14.68 -9.64
CA SER A 318 -12.09 -13.85 -10.83
C SER A 318 -11.49 -14.54 -12.06
N HIS A 319 -11.98 -14.25 -13.27
CA HIS A 319 -11.52 -14.92 -14.49
C HIS A 319 -10.95 -13.91 -15.50
N PRO A 320 -9.67 -14.00 -15.90
CA PRO A 320 -9.01 -13.01 -16.76
C PRO A 320 -9.75 -12.73 -18.07
N GLU A 321 -10.24 -13.76 -18.79
CA GLU A 321 -10.97 -13.56 -20.04
C GLU A 321 -12.30 -12.81 -19.87
N ILE A 322 -13.00 -13.01 -18.74
CA ILE A 322 -14.20 -12.23 -18.42
C ILE A 322 -13.79 -10.79 -18.11
N CYS A 323 -12.77 -10.60 -17.29
CA CYS A 323 -12.23 -9.28 -16.95
C CYS A 323 -11.78 -8.51 -18.19
N PHE A 324 -11.00 -9.12 -19.09
CA PHE A 324 -10.59 -8.51 -20.34
C PHE A 324 -11.78 -8.14 -21.23
N ALA A 325 -12.80 -8.99 -21.32
CA ALA A 325 -13.99 -8.68 -22.09
C ALA A 325 -14.75 -7.46 -21.52
N MET A 326 -14.80 -7.35 -20.18
CA MET A 326 -15.43 -6.22 -19.49
C MET A 326 -14.60 -4.94 -19.59
N LEU A 327 -13.29 -5.01 -19.42
CA LEU A 327 -12.39 -3.86 -19.57
C LEU A 327 -12.32 -3.34 -21.03
N ASN A 328 -12.59 -4.22 -22.00
CA ASN A 328 -12.67 -3.87 -23.42
C ASN A 328 -14.11 -3.58 -23.88
N PHE A 329 -14.99 -3.14 -22.98
CA PHE A 329 -16.38 -2.79 -23.30
C PHE A 329 -16.48 -1.70 -24.38
N ASP A 330 -17.35 -1.90 -25.38
CA ASP A 330 -17.51 -0.97 -26.51
C ASP A 330 -18.62 0.08 -26.33
N GLY A 331 -19.23 0.11 -25.14
CA GLY A 331 -20.41 0.93 -24.84
C GLY A 331 -21.72 0.15 -24.92
N THR A 332 -21.74 -1.03 -25.53
CA THR A 332 -22.94 -1.86 -25.72
C THR A 332 -22.80 -3.28 -25.21
N MET A 333 -21.63 -3.92 -25.38
CA MET A 333 -21.37 -5.29 -24.93
C MET A 333 -19.90 -5.50 -24.53
N ALA A 334 -19.67 -6.53 -23.71
CA ALA A 334 -18.34 -7.00 -23.39
C ALA A 334 -17.68 -7.59 -24.65
N MET A 335 -16.41 -7.24 -24.90
CA MET A 335 -15.70 -7.63 -26.12
C MET A 335 -14.49 -8.50 -25.81
N PRO A 336 -14.64 -9.85 -25.88
CA PRO A 336 -13.52 -10.77 -25.69
C PRO A 336 -12.35 -10.46 -26.63
N ILE A 337 -11.14 -10.56 -26.10
CA ILE A 337 -9.91 -10.52 -26.92
C ILE A 337 -9.79 -11.89 -27.61
N PHE A 338 -9.82 -11.93 -28.94
CA PHE A 338 -9.80 -13.18 -29.71
C PHE A 338 -8.38 -13.67 -29.98
N GLU A 339 -7.44 -12.74 -30.00
CA GLU A 339 -6.03 -12.98 -30.20
C GLU A 339 -5.48 -13.86 -29.07
N ASN A 340 -4.67 -14.84 -29.47
CA ASN A 340 -4.14 -15.85 -28.56
C ASN A 340 -3.18 -15.20 -27.55
N LYS A 341 -3.35 -15.50 -26.25
CA LYS A 341 -2.54 -14.89 -25.17
C LYS A 341 -1.04 -15.16 -25.26
N LYS A 342 -0.61 -16.12 -26.10
CA LYS A 342 0.79 -16.49 -26.30
C LYS A 342 1.45 -15.83 -27.52
N THR A 343 0.67 -15.22 -28.43
CA THR A 343 1.22 -14.49 -29.58
C THR A 343 1.56 -13.05 -29.19
N GLU A 344 2.48 -12.40 -29.91
CA GLU A 344 2.80 -10.98 -29.64
C GLU A 344 1.58 -10.08 -29.84
N GLU A 345 0.82 -10.30 -30.92
CA GLU A 345 -0.43 -9.58 -31.18
C GLU A 345 -1.43 -9.69 -30.02
N GLY A 346 -1.61 -10.89 -29.44
CA GLY A 346 -2.52 -11.07 -28.32
C GLY A 346 -2.02 -10.54 -26.99
N ILE A 347 -0.71 -10.39 -26.84
CA ILE A 347 -0.07 -9.71 -25.70
C ILE A 347 -0.24 -8.20 -25.84
N ASP A 348 0.05 -7.66 -27.03
CA ASP A 348 -0.13 -6.25 -27.36
C ASP A 348 -1.56 -5.79 -27.11
N ARG A 349 -2.53 -6.57 -27.59
CA ARG A 349 -3.95 -6.24 -27.40
C ARG A 349 -4.36 -6.21 -25.94
N ARG A 350 -3.82 -7.10 -25.10
CA ARG A 350 -4.07 -7.10 -23.64
C ARG A 350 -3.45 -5.88 -22.98
N PHE A 351 -2.21 -5.54 -23.29
CA PHE A 351 -1.56 -4.34 -22.77
C PHE A 351 -2.29 -3.07 -23.18
N GLU A 352 -2.78 -2.97 -24.43
CA GLU A 352 -3.58 -1.84 -24.90
C GLU A 352 -4.89 -1.66 -24.13
N VAL A 353 -5.52 -2.76 -23.69
CA VAL A 353 -6.71 -2.69 -22.85
C VAL A 353 -6.35 -2.24 -21.43
N LEU A 354 -5.29 -2.80 -20.84
CA LEU A 354 -4.89 -2.53 -19.45
C LEU A 354 -4.34 -1.09 -19.28
N SER A 355 -3.65 -0.55 -20.28
CA SER A 355 -3.06 0.80 -20.23
C SER A 355 -4.08 1.92 -20.15
N ARG A 356 -5.35 1.64 -20.50
CA ARG A 356 -6.47 2.57 -20.34
C ARG A 356 -6.84 2.82 -18.87
N TYR A 357 -6.47 1.89 -17.98
CA TYR A 357 -6.89 1.89 -16.58
C TYR A 357 -5.73 2.07 -15.61
N TYR A 358 -4.51 1.71 -15.99
CA TYR A 358 -3.34 1.83 -15.12
C TYR A 358 -2.14 2.43 -15.87
N GLU A 359 -1.68 3.60 -15.44
CA GLU A 359 -0.67 4.39 -16.16
C GLU A 359 0.70 3.69 -16.26
N LYS A 360 1.06 2.85 -15.29
CA LYS A 360 2.34 2.13 -15.26
C LYS A 360 2.31 0.79 -15.99
N THR A 361 1.27 0.54 -16.79
CA THR A 361 1.15 -0.70 -17.57
C THR A 361 2.35 -0.89 -18.51
N ASP A 362 2.87 0.18 -19.11
CA ASP A 362 4.05 0.13 -19.98
C ASP A 362 5.34 -0.15 -19.19
N GLU A 363 5.50 0.41 -17.98
CA GLU A 363 6.62 0.08 -17.08
C GLU A 363 6.62 -1.41 -16.71
N ILE A 364 5.44 -1.98 -16.41
CA ILE A 364 5.30 -3.42 -16.15
C ILE A 364 5.75 -4.22 -17.36
N ARG A 365 5.34 -3.80 -18.56
CA ARG A 365 5.76 -4.44 -19.82
C ARG A 365 7.28 -4.42 -19.94
N GLU A 366 7.96 -3.30 -19.68
CA GLU A 366 9.43 -3.24 -19.70
C GLU A 366 10.08 -4.18 -18.67
N VAL A 367 9.52 -4.27 -17.46
CA VAL A 367 10.00 -5.20 -16.40
C VAL A 367 9.89 -6.66 -16.85
N LEU A 368 8.79 -7.04 -17.52
CA LEU A 368 8.59 -8.40 -18.04
C LEU A 368 9.68 -8.81 -19.02
N TYR A 369 10.03 -7.92 -19.95
CA TYR A 369 10.99 -8.24 -21.01
C TYR A 369 12.46 -8.13 -20.56
N SER A 370 12.72 -7.43 -19.45
CA SER A 370 14.07 -7.30 -18.85
C SER A 370 14.45 -8.45 -17.90
N HIS A 371 13.50 -9.30 -17.49
CA HIS A 371 13.74 -10.40 -16.55
C HIS A 371 13.38 -11.76 -17.15
N ASP A 372 14.38 -12.62 -17.42
CA ASP A 372 14.17 -13.93 -18.06
C ASP A 372 13.16 -14.83 -17.33
N LYS A 373 13.16 -14.79 -15.98
CA LYS A 373 12.21 -15.56 -15.17
C LYS A 373 10.77 -15.11 -15.42
N LEU A 374 10.52 -13.80 -15.46
CA LEU A 374 9.20 -13.21 -15.67
C LEU A 374 8.74 -13.37 -17.12
N LYS A 375 9.67 -13.19 -18.07
CA LYS A 375 9.43 -13.44 -19.50
C LYS A 375 8.90 -14.84 -19.77
N GLY A 376 9.33 -15.83 -18.99
CA GLY A 376 8.89 -17.22 -19.08
C GLY A 376 7.50 -17.52 -18.50
N ILE A 377 6.82 -16.54 -17.90
CA ILE A 377 5.46 -16.61 -17.33
C ILE A 377 4.66 -15.33 -17.66
N LYS A 378 4.95 -14.71 -18.81
CA LYS A 378 4.42 -13.40 -19.19
C LYS A 378 2.90 -13.39 -19.33
N ASP A 379 2.30 -14.48 -19.82
CA ASP A 379 0.85 -14.61 -19.92
C ASP A 379 0.21 -14.62 -18.53
N ASP A 380 0.76 -15.38 -17.59
CA ASP A 380 0.28 -15.44 -16.21
C ASP A 380 0.38 -14.08 -15.51
N ILE A 381 1.43 -13.28 -15.79
CA ILE A 381 1.59 -11.93 -15.22
C ILE A 381 0.57 -10.95 -15.81
N ILE A 382 0.28 -11.04 -17.11
CA ILE A 382 -0.72 -10.19 -17.77
C ILE A 382 -2.12 -10.50 -17.23
N ASP A 383 -2.42 -11.79 -17.03
CA ASP A 383 -3.67 -12.24 -16.44
C ASP A 383 -3.78 -11.76 -14.97
N ALA A 384 -2.72 -11.88 -14.17
CA ALA A 384 -2.66 -11.32 -12.82
C ALA A 384 -2.80 -9.78 -12.79
N LEU A 385 -2.18 -9.04 -13.72
CA LEU A 385 -2.36 -7.59 -13.82
C LEU A 385 -3.82 -7.22 -14.16
N CYS A 386 -4.46 -7.98 -15.06
CA CYS A 386 -5.88 -7.80 -15.36
C CYS A 386 -6.75 -7.94 -14.12
N LEU A 387 -6.47 -8.93 -13.28
CA LEU A 387 -7.15 -9.12 -12.00
C LEU A 387 -6.85 -7.99 -11.01
N ALA A 388 -5.62 -7.48 -10.94
CA ALA A 388 -5.27 -6.36 -10.07
C ALA A 388 -6.05 -5.08 -10.45
N ILE A 389 -6.12 -4.76 -11.76
CA ILE A 389 -6.91 -3.64 -12.28
C ILE A 389 -8.41 -3.84 -12.04
N THR A 390 -8.91 -5.06 -12.24
CA THR A 390 -10.31 -5.39 -11.91
C THR A 390 -10.58 -5.17 -10.42
N GLY A 391 -9.65 -5.55 -9.54
CA GLY A 391 -9.72 -5.31 -8.11
C GLY A 391 -9.82 -3.83 -7.75
N MET A 392 -8.98 -3.01 -8.38
CA MET A 392 -9.00 -1.55 -8.25
C MET A 392 -10.37 -0.96 -8.64
N LEU A 393 -10.90 -1.33 -9.80
CA LEU A 393 -12.19 -0.85 -10.28
C LEU A 393 -13.34 -1.34 -9.39
N GLY A 394 -13.33 -2.61 -9.00
CA GLY A 394 -14.35 -3.18 -8.12
C GLY A 394 -14.34 -2.58 -6.72
N TYR A 395 -13.18 -2.19 -6.19
CA TYR A 395 -13.10 -1.45 -4.93
C TYR A 395 -13.69 -0.04 -5.05
N LYS A 396 -13.46 0.63 -6.18
CA LYS A 396 -13.93 2.01 -6.43
C LYS A 396 -15.42 2.08 -6.77
N ASN A 397 -15.89 1.16 -7.61
CA ASN A 397 -17.22 1.19 -8.24
C ASN A 397 -18.18 0.12 -7.68
N GLY A 398 -17.66 -0.85 -6.92
CA GLY A 398 -18.38 -2.05 -6.49
C GLY A 398 -18.13 -3.24 -7.43
N PHE A 399 -18.02 -4.44 -6.87
CA PHE A 399 -17.93 -5.67 -7.65
C PHE A 399 -19.29 -6.12 -8.18
N LYS A 400 -19.28 -6.67 -9.38
CA LYS A 400 -20.35 -7.51 -9.92
C LYS A 400 -19.95 -8.97 -9.80
N THR A 401 -20.96 -9.84 -9.76
CA THR A 401 -20.74 -11.28 -9.55
C THR A 401 -21.45 -12.09 -10.61
N ILE A 402 -20.86 -13.24 -10.92
CA ILE A 402 -21.47 -14.30 -11.72
C ILE A 402 -21.59 -15.52 -10.80
N PRO A 403 -22.79 -16.11 -10.63
CA PRO A 403 -24.08 -15.53 -11.01
C PRO A 403 -24.37 -14.26 -10.20
N GLY A 404 -25.36 -13.47 -10.62
CA GLY A 404 -25.73 -12.23 -9.92
C GLY A 404 -26.24 -12.45 -8.49
N ASN A 405 -26.68 -13.67 -8.16
CA ASN A 405 -27.00 -14.12 -6.81
C ASN A 405 -26.23 -15.41 -6.51
N PRO A 406 -25.01 -15.30 -5.97
CA PRO A 406 -24.13 -16.44 -5.77
C PRO A 406 -24.59 -17.32 -4.60
N MET A 407 -24.50 -18.64 -4.80
CA MET A 407 -24.68 -19.61 -3.72
C MET A 407 -23.43 -19.69 -2.86
N LYS A 408 -23.58 -20.12 -1.60
CA LYS A 408 -22.46 -20.52 -0.75
C LYS A 408 -22.35 -22.03 -0.73
N ASP A 409 -21.12 -22.53 -0.71
CA ASP A 409 -20.86 -23.95 -0.48
C ASP A 409 -21.05 -24.34 1.00
N SER A 410 -20.85 -25.62 1.30
CA SER A 410 -20.91 -26.19 2.66
C SER A 410 -19.94 -25.54 3.66
N ARG A 411 -18.88 -24.86 3.20
CA ARG A 411 -17.87 -24.16 4.01
C ARG A 411 -18.11 -22.66 4.14
N GLY A 412 -19.19 -22.14 3.55
CA GLY A 412 -19.58 -20.73 3.59
C GLY A 412 -18.83 -19.84 2.59
N LEU A 413 -18.18 -20.43 1.58
CA LEU A 413 -17.51 -19.71 0.50
C LEU A 413 -18.50 -19.45 -0.63
N PHE A 414 -18.53 -18.21 -1.15
CA PHE A 414 -19.32 -17.91 -2.33
C PHE A 414 -18.78 -18.63 -3.55
N MET A 415 -19.65 -19.36 -4.23
CA MET A 415 -19.39 -19.98 -5.53
C MET A 415 -19.67 -18.95 -6.64
N GLN A 416 -18.67 -18.11 -6.92
CA GLN A 416 -18.83 -16.96 -7.82
C GLN A 416 -17.54 -16.58 -8.54
N MET A 417 -17.67 -15.88 -9.67
CA MET A 417 -16.60 -15.08 -10.27
C MET A 417 -16.94 -13.61 -10.10
N VAL A 418 -16.02 -12.82 -9.54
CA VAL A 418 -16.18 -11.36 -9.44
C VAL A 418 -15.59 -10.67 -10.66
N TYR A 419 -16.15 -9.53 -11.04
CA TYR A 419 -15.62 -8.65 -12.08
C TYR A 419 -16.03 -7.20 -11.80
N ALA A 420 -15.50 -6.26 -12.58
CA ALA A 420 -15.83 -4.84 -12.50
C ALA A 420 -15.99 -4.25 -13.91
N ASP A 421 -16.75 -3.16 -14.01
CA ASP A 421 -16.96 -2.36 -15.22
C ASP A 421 -16.63 -0.87 -15.03
#